data_AF-A0A8S3F9Y0-F1
#
_entry.id   AF-A0A8S3F9Y0-F1
#
_cell.length_a   1.000
_cell.length_b   1.000
_cell.length_c   1.000
_cell.angle_alpha   90.00
_cell.angle_beta   90.00
_cell.angle_gamma   90.00
#
_symmetry.space_group_name_H-M   'P 1'
#
loop_
_entity.id
_entity.type
_entity.pdbx_description
1 polymer ?
#
loop_
_entity_poly.entity_id
_entity_poly.type
_entity_poly.pdbx_seq_one_letter_code
_entity_poly.pdbx_strand_id
1 'polypeptide(L)'
;SDQLVHFQWKQYATEREEEQHKLRQLHALSDEEVNALQKLNVNSSESPSAGPFDFGVLIQRTFINHRRQLSNESYLFTNTNFRVDPLEGDLWPGGTLDIQVLFKPSEARKYEQLAWLDVVGREQRLPLTLTGEGEGAKLESSFQTLDIGCVYVGSTHLYEVVLANKGFIDARYRIRNSNSMFGSCFQLDPSAGTISIDNYQAIQITFHSEQLGQFHEVFNVEIEGNPNPLLVAISGQVIGPTFYFDQAQLKFGLI
;
A
#
# COMPACT_ATOMS: atom_id res chain seq x y z
N SER A 1 -25.10 28.48 -35.01
CA SER A 1 -25.95 28.10 -33.88
C SER A 1 -25.28 28.65 -32.65
N ASP A 2 -25.89 29.61 -31.97
CA ASP A 2 -25.26 30.39 -30.88
C ASP A 2 -25.48 29.75 -29.51
N GLN A 3 -25.51 28.41 -29.47
CA GLN A 3 -25.82 27.65 -28.26
C GLN A 3 -24.53 27.22 -27.56
N LEU A 4 -24.43 27.53 -26.27
CA LEU A 4 -23.41 26.98 -25.39
C LEU A 4 -23.55 25.46 -25.32
N VAL A 5 -22.43 24.76 -25.45
CA VAL A 5 -22.37 23.31 -25.31
C VAL A 5 -21.81 22.98 -23.94
N HIS A 6 -22.64 22.33 -23.11
CA HIS A 6 -22.20 21.82 -21.82
C HIS A 6 -21.40 20.53 -22.00
N PHE A 7 -20.33 20.36 -21.22
CA PHE A 7 -19.54 19.15 -21.18
C PHE A 7 -19.27 18.69 -19.75
N GLN A 8 -19.07 17.39 -19.57
CA GLN A 8 -18.70 16.77 -18.29
C GLN A 8 -17.71 15.64 -18.51
N TRP A 9 -16.75 15.49 -17.61
CA TRP A 9 -15.87 14.32 -17.54
C TRP A 9 -16.50 13.24 -16.68
N LYS A 10 -16.71 12.06 -17.24
CA LYS A 10 -17.41 10.92 -16.66
C LYS A 10 -16.48 9.74 -16.42
N GLN A 11 -16.84 8.93 -15.42
CA GLN A 11 -16.13 7.69 -15.10
C GLN A 11 -16.42 6.55 -16.09
N TYR A 12 -17.64 6.52 -16.66
CA TYR A 12 -18.14 5.42 -17.49
C TYR A 12 -18.25 5.80 -18.96
N ALA A 13 -18.10 4.82 -19.85
CA ALA A 13 -18.10 5.04 -21.29
C ALA A 13 -19.49 5.44 -21.82
N THR A 14 -20.54 4.95 -21.18
CA THR A 14 -21.92 5.18 -21.61
C THR A 14 -22.84 5.46 -20.43
N GLU A 15 -23.97 6.12 -20.71
CA GLU A 15 -25.03 6.37 -19.75
C GLU A 15 -25.64 5.05 -19.23
N ARG A 16 -25.72 4.02 -20.09
CA ARG A 16 -26.20 2.68 -19.70
C ARG A 16 -25.29 2.03 -18.64
N GLU A 17 -23.98 2.16 -18.78
CA GLU A 17 -23.03 1.65 -17.76
C GLU A 17 -23.19 2.38 -16.43
N GLU A 18 -23.37 3.70 -16.49
CA GLU A 18 -23.62 4.56 -15.33
C GLU A 18 -24.92 4.17 -14.60
N GLU A 19 -26.02 3.97 -15.35
CA GLU A 19 -27.29 3.48 -14.81
C GLU A 19 -27.19 2.09 -14.20
N GLN A 20 -26.48 1.16 -14.85
CA GLN A 20 -26.27 -0.18 -14.31
C GLN A 20 -25.49 -0.16 -13.02
N HIS A 21 -24.45 0.68 -12.94
CA HIS A 21 -23.67 0.86 -11.72
C HIS A 21 -24.52 1.45 -10.58
N LYS A 22 -25.29 2.49 -10.89
CA LYS A 22 -26.23 3.13 -9.97
C LYS A 22 -27.26 2.13 -9.44
N LEU A 23 -27.84 1.31 -10.31
CA LEU A 23 -28.82 0.29 -9.92
C LEU A 23 -28.21 -0.73 -8.96
N ARG A 24 -26.97 -1.18 -9.20
CA ARG A 24 -26.26 -2.10 -8.29
C ARG A 24 -26.05 -1.48 -6.90
N GLN A 25 -25.65 -0.22 -6.82
CA GLN A 25 -25.49 0.47 -5.54
C GLN A 25 -26.83 0.62 -4.79
N LEU A 26 -27.92 0.94 -5.50
CA LEU A 26 -29.25 1.05 -4.90
C LEU A 26 -29.76 -0.30 -4.37
N HIS A 27 -29.48 -1.40 -5.08
CA HIS A 27 -29.79 -2.74 -4.59
C HIS A 27 -29.00 -3.07 -3.32
N ALA A 28 -27.68 -2.83 -3.32
CA ALA A 28 -26.83 -3.07 -2.15
C ALA A 28 -27.30 -2.27 -0.92
N LEU A 29 -27.66 -0.99 -1.10
CA LEU A 29 -28.24 -0.17 -0.02
C LEU A 29 -29.57 -0.72 0.50
N SER A 30 -30.40 -1.30 -0.38
CA SER A 30 -31.68 -1.88 0.02
C SER A 30 -31.45 -3.14 0.87
N ASP A 31 -30.46 -3.96 0.52
CA ASP A 31 -30.09 -5.14 1.31
C ASP A 31 -29.51 -4.73 2.68
N GLU A 32 -28.68 -3.68 2.72
CA GLU A 32 -28.16 -3.10 3.96
C GLU A 32 -29.28 -2.56 4.86
N GLU A 33 -30.29 -1.88 4.30
CA GLU A 33 -31.45 -1.38 5.03
C GLU A 33 -32.22 -2.52 5.70
N VAL A 34 -32.52 -3.58 4.96
CA VAL A 34 -33.21 -4.78 5.49
C VAL A 34 -32.40 -5.40 6.64
N ASN A 35 -31.09 -5.56 6.46
CA ASN A 35 -30.21 -6.11 7.48
C ASN A 35 -30.13 -5.23 8.73
N ALA A 36 -30.10 -3.90 8.57
CA ALA A 36 -30.07 -2.95 9.68
C ALA A 36 -31.37 -2.98 10.49
N LEU A 37 -32.51 -3.04 9.82
CA LEU A 37 -33.83 -3.14 10.46
C LEU A 37 -34.02 -4.49 11.16
N GLN A 38 -33.54 -5.59 10.59
CA GLN A 38 -33.57 -6.90 11.24
C GLN A 38 -32.75 -6.93 12.54
N LYS A 39 -31.53 -6.35 12.53
CA LYS A 39 -30.69 -6.25 13.74
C LYS A 39 -31.34 -5.43 14.85
N LEU A 40 -32.04 -4.34 14.51
CA LEU A 40 -32.83 -3.58 15.49
C LEU A 40 -33.95 -4.42 16.10
N ASN A 41 -34.66 -5.20 15.29
CA ASN A 41 -35.76 -6.04 15.77
C ASN A 41 -35.29 -7.14 16.73
N VAL A 42 -34.12 -7.74 16.47
CA VAL A 42 -33.51 -8.76 17.35
C VAL A 42 -33.02 -8.15 18.68
N ASN A 43 -32.47 -6.94 18.68
CA ASN A 43 -31.98 -6.30 19.91
C ASN A 43 -33.11 -5.73 20.80
N SER A 44 -34.31 -5.57 20.25
CA SER A 44 -35.47 -5.04 20.97
C SER A 44 -36.12 -6.07 21.92
N SER A 45 -35.71 -7.35 21.87
CA SER A 45 -36.24 -8.42 22.74
C SER A 45 -35.52 -8.58 24.09
N GLU A 46 -34.51 -7.77 24.43
CA GLU A 46 -33.70 -7.99 25.65
C GLU A 46 -33.77 -6.92 26.76
N SER A 47 -34.46 -5.78 26.64
CA SER A 47 -34.67 -4.86 27.79
C SER A 47 -35.74 -3.77 27.56
N PRO A 48 -36.74 -3.60 28.46
CA PRO A 48 -37.73 -2.53 28.35
C PRO A 48 -37.44 -1.40 29.35
N SER A 49 -36.65 -0.38 28.98
CA SER A 49 -36.61 0.86 29.78
C SER A 49 -36.21 2.17 29.08
N ALA A 50 -36.01 2.18 27.76
CA ALA A 50 -35.86 3.42 27.00
C ALA A 50 -37.08 3.62 26.10
N GLY A 51 -37.72 4.80 26.18
CA GLY A 51 -38.93 5.11 25.42
C GLY A 51 -38.76 4.88 23.91
N PRO A 52 -39.81 4.40 23.21
CA PRO A 52 -39.76 4.00 21.80
C PRO A 52 -39.74 5.23 20.88
N PHE A 53 -38.70 6.06 20.97
CA PHE A 53 -38.43 7.07 19.96
C PHE A 53 -37.64 6.43 18.82
N ASP A 54 -38.39 5.76 17.94
CA ASP A 54 -38.27 5.89 16.49
C ASP A 54 -36.92 5.56 15.83
N PHE A 55 -36.10 4.70 16.44
CA PHE A 55 -34.82 4.27 15.87
C PHE A 55 -34.98 3.63 14.48
N GLY A 56 -36.06 2.88 14.25
CA GLY A 56 -36.41 2.34 12.94
C GLY A 56 -36.70 3.41 11.89
N VAL A 57 -37.42 4.48 12.27
CA VAL A 57 -37.69 5.62 11.38
C VAL A 57 -36.43 6.43 11.12
N LEU A 58 -35.53 6.58 12.09
CA LEU A 58 -34.22 7.20 11.87
C LEU A 58 -33.40 6.40 10.85
N ILE A 59 -33.35 5.08 10.97
CA ILE A 59 -32.70 4.21 9.99
C ILE A 59 -33.33 4.40 8.60
N GLN A 60 -34.64 4.27 8.47
CA GLN A 60 -35.31 4.48 7.18
C GLN A 60 -35.03 5.87 6.58
N ARG A 61 -35.07 6.93 7.40
CA ARG A 61 -34.74 8.30 6.95
C ARG A 61 -33.31 8.39 6.44
N THR A 62 -32.35 7.75 7.11
CA THR A 62 -30.95 7.73 6.63
C THR A 62 -30.82 7.03 5.28
N PHE A 63 -31.47 5.88 5.07
CA PHE A 63 -31.45 5.17 3.79
C PHE A 63 -32.18 5.91 2.68
N ILE A 64 -33.32 6.56 2.97
CA ILE A 64 -34.02 7.44 2.03
C ILE A 64 -33.11 8.59 1.57
N ASN A 65 -32.44 9.24 2.51
CA ASN A 65 -31.50 10.32 2.19
C ASN A 65 -30.32 9.80 1.36
N HIS A 66 -29.79 8.62 1.69
CA HIS A 66 -28.66 8.02 0.97
C HIS A 66 -29.03 7.64 -0.47
N ARG A 67 -30.22 7.05 -0.68
CA ARG A 67 -30.76 6.78 -2.02
C ARG A 67 -30.97 8.05 -2.82
N ARG A 68 -31.43 9.14 -2.19
CA ARG A 68 -31.58 10.45 -2.84
C ARG A 68 -30.23 11.05 -3.24
N GLN A 69 -29.18 10.82 -2.46
CA GLN A 69 -27.83 11.23 -2.83
C GLN A 69 -27.33 10.44 -4.04
N LEU A 70 -27.42 9.11 -4.02
CA LEU A 70 -27.07 8.28 -5.18
C LEU A 70 -27.92 8.61 -6.42
N SER A 71 -29.19 8.96 -6.24
CA SER A 71 -30.04 9.36 -7.37
C SER A 71 -29.54 10.64 -8.05
N ASN A 72 -28.85 11.50 -7.31
CA ASN A 72 -28.35 12.79 -7.78
C ASN A 72 -26.85 12.77 -8.12
N GLU A 73 -26.16 11.64 -7.97
CA GLU A 73 -24.76 11.54 -8.40
C GLU A 73 -24.65 11.62 -9.93
N SER A 74 -23.70 12.43 -10.38
CA SER A 74 -23.37 12.65 -11.79
C SER A 74 -22.20 11.77 -12.27
N TYR A 75 -21.67 10.88 -11.42
CA TYR A 75 -20.56 9.96 -11.72
C TYR A 75 -19.41 10.60 -12.51
N LEU A 76 -19.03 11.81 -12.07
CA LEU A 76 -17.91 12.53 -12.65
C LEU A 76 -16.63 11.71 -12.51
N PHE A 77 -15.69 11.96 -13.43
CA PHE A 77 -14.40 11.30 -13.44
C PHE A 77 -13.69 11.51 -12.10
N THR A 78 -13.32 10.41 -11.45
CA THR A 78 -12.61 10.43 -10.19
C THR A 78 -11.50 9.38 -10.22
N ASN A 79 -10.30 9.80 -9.88
CA ASN A 79 -9.15 8.92 -9.76
C ASN A 79 -8.22 9.42 -8.64
N THR A 80 -7.51 8.49 -8.01
CA THR A 80 -6.58 8.81 -6.92
C THR A 80 -5.28 9.44 -7.43
N ASN A 81 -4.85 9.10 -8.65
CA ASN A 81 -3.58 9.56 -9.25
C ASN A 81 -3.80 10.63 -10.32
N PHE A 82 -4.96 10.68 -10.98
CA PHE A 82 -5.28 11.67 -12.00
C PHE A 82 -6.39 12.61 -11.53
N ARG A 83 -6.19 13.92 -11.71
CA ARG A 83 -7.22 14.93 -11.51
C ARG A 83 -7.37 15.74 -12.79
N VAL A 84 -8.61 15.87 -13.24
CA VAL A 84 -8.99 16.69 -14.40
C VAL A 84 -9.69 17.94 -13.90
N ASP A 85 -9.31 19.11 -14.39
CA ASP A 85 -9.88 20.39 -13.99
C ASP A 85 -10.03 21.33 -15.21
N PRO A 86 -11.22 21.89 -15.47
CA PRO A 86 -12.49 21.62 -14.79
C PRO A 86 -13.09 20.25 -15.17
N LEU A 87 -13.87 19.65 -14.25
CA LEU A 87 -14.62 18.41 -14.51
C LEU A 87 -15.87 18.65 -15.36
N GLU A 88 -16.41 19.86 -15.38
CA GLU A 88 -17.57 20.25 -16.18
C GLU A 88 -17.51 21.74 -16.51
N GLY A 89 -18.19 22.15 -17.57
CA GLY A 89 -18.24 23.54 -17.98
C GLY A 89 -19.02 23.74 -19.28
N ASP A 90 -19.07 24.98 -19.74
CA ASP A 90 -19.77 25.36 -20.96
C ASP A 90 -18.79 25.94 -21.99
N LEU A 91 -18.97 25.54 -23.24
CA LEU A 91 -18.12 25.97 -24.36
C LEU A 91 -18.94 26.72 -25.40
N TRP A 92 -18.45 27.89 -25.81
CA TRP A 92 -19.04 28.65 -26.91
C TRP A 92 -18.77 27.98 -28.27
N PRO A 93 -19.65 28.17 -29.27
CA PRO A 93 -19.38 27.75 -30.64
C PRO A 93 -18.07 28.35 -31.17
N GLY A 94 -17.18 27.50 -31.68
CA GLY A 94 -15.84 27.92 -32.13
C GLY A 94 -14.88 28.31 -30.99
N GLY A 95 -15.34 28.23 -29.74
CA GLY A 95 -14.52 28.43 -28.55
C GLY A 95 -13.53 27.30 -28.33
N THR A 96 -12.51 27.59 -27.53
CA THR A 96 -11.53 26.61 -27.07
C THR A 96 -11.41 26.76 -25.56
N LEU A 97 -11.29 25.63 -24.86
CA LEU A 97 -11.10 25.59 -23.42
C LEU A 97 -9.93 24.66 -23.12
N ASP A 98 -9.00 25.15 -22.31
CA ASP A 98 -7.88 24.35 -21.82
C ASP A 98 -8.33 23.53 -20.60
N ILE A 99 -8.08 22.23 -20.64
CA ILE A 99 -8.33 21.30 -19.54
C ILE A 99 -6.99 20.93 -18.90
N GLN A 100 -6.84 21.19 -17.61
CA GLN A 100 -5.65 20.82 -16.86
C GLN A 100 -5.78 19.40 -16.32
N VAL A 101 -4.82 18.54 -16.65
CA VAL A 101 -4.70 17.19 -16.07
C VAL A 101 -3.49 17.16 -15.14
N LEU A 102 -3.74 16.88 -13.86
CA LEU A 102 -2.71 16.73 -12.84
C LEU A 102 -2.49 15.24 -12.54
N PHE A 103 -1.27 14.77 -12.72
CA PHE A 103 -0.85 13.41 -12.41
C PHE A 103 0.01 13.39 -11.13
N LYS A 104 -0.42 12.59 -10.14
CA LYS A 104 0.23 12.39 -8.84
C LYS A 104 0.30 10.89 -8.54
N PRO A 105 1.30 10.18 -9.09
CA PRO A 105 1.46 8.75 -8.83
C PRO A 105 1.81 8.49 -7.36
N SER A 106 1.22 7.44 -6.79
CA SER A 106 1.54 6.95 -5.45
C SER A 106 2.67 5.93 -5.41
N GLU A 107 2.93 5.25 -6.54
CA GLU A 107 3.85 4.12 -6.66
C GLU A 107 4.69 4.22 -7.94
N ALA A 108 5.86 3.60 -7.92
CA ALA A 108 6.80 3.49 -9.03
C ALA A 108 6.32 2.45 -10.05
N ARG A 109 5.27 2.80 -10.81
CA ARG A 109 4.66 1.91 -11.81
C ARG A 109 4.03 2.70 -12.95
N LYS A 110 3.60 1.97 -13.98
CA LYS A 110 2.79 2.51 -15.06
C LYS A 110 1.33 2.63 -14.64
N TYR A 111 0.75 3.79 -14.94
CA TYR A 111 -0.66 4.11 -14.73
C TYR A 111 -1.32 4.34 -16.07
N GLU A 112 -2.49 3.75 -16.23
CA GLU A 112 -3.36 3.95 -17.38
C GLU A 112 -4.79 4.07 -16.86
N GLN A 113 -5.46 5.14 -17.25
CA GLN A 113 -6.83 5.42 -16.85
C GLN A 113 -7.60 6.03 -18.02
N LEU A 114 -8.84 5.60 -18.22
CA LEU A 114 -9.75 6.22 -19.17
C LEU A 114 -10.64 7.25 -18.45
N ALA A 115 -10.72 8.44 -19.03
CA ALA A 115 -11.70 9.48 -18.70
C ALA A 115 -12.60 9.71 -19.92
N TRP A 116 -13.91 9.87 -19.70
CA TRP A 116 -14.88 9.98 -20.79
C TRP A 116 -15.48 11.38 -20.84
N LEU A 117 -15.21 12.12 -21.90
CA LEU A 117 -15.79 13.44 -22.11
C LEU A 117 -17.19 13.30 -22.72
N ASP A 118 -18.19 13.63 -21.90
CA ASP A 118 -19.59 13.73 -22.27
C ASP A 118 -19.89 15.15 -22.74
N VAL A 119 -20.52 15.28 -23.91
CA VAL A 119 -20.77 16.57 -24.56
C VAL A 119 -22.21 16.59 -25.04
N VAL A 120 -22.98 17.59 -24.63
CA VAL A 120 -24.38 17.71 -25.01
C VAL A 120 -24.51 17.77 -26.54
N GLY A 121 -25.38 16.93 -27.09
CA GLY A 121 -25.60 16.80 -28.53
C GLY A 121 -24.78 15.71 -29.22
N ARG A 122 -23.95 14.96 -28.47
CA ARG A 122 -23.20 13.82 -28.97
C ARG A 122 -23.73 12.52 -28.38
N GLU A 123 -23.96 11.50 -29.23
CA GLU A 123 -24.45 10.19 -28.77
C GLU A 123 -23.40 9.35 -28.02
N GLN A 124 -22.12 9.51 -28.38
CA GLN A 124 -21.03 8.73 -27.80
C GLN A 124 -20.05 9.63 -27.06
N ARG A 125 -19.76 9.30 -25.80
CA ARG A 125 -18.70 9.96 -25.02
C ARG A 125 -17.35 9.76 -25.69
N LEU A 126 -16.49 10.78 -25.58
CA LEU A 126 -15.15 10.77 -26.13
C LEU A 126 -14.15 10.17 -25.12
N PRO A 127 -13.41 9.11 -25.46
CA PRO A 127 -12.36 8.60 -24.58
C PRO A 127 -11.12 9.50 -24.60
N LEU A 128 -10.59 9.77 -23.41
CA LEU A 128 -9.24 10.26 -23.22
C LEU A 128 -8.47 9.24 -22.37
N THR A 129 -7.42 8.66 -22.94
CA THR A 129 -6.52 7.77 -22.21
C THR A 129 -5.44 8.60 -21.53
N LEU A 130 -5.46 8.58 -20.20
CA LEU A 130 -4.46 9.20 -19.35
C LEU A 130 -3.41 8.15 -19.01
N THR A 131 -2.19 8.37 -19.48
CA THR A 131 -1.04 7.50 -19.16
C THR A 131 0.02 8.30 -18.42
N GLY A 132 0.70 7.62 -17.50
CA GLY A 132 1.80 8.19 -16.74
C GLY A 132 2.63 7.09 -16.10
N GLU A 133 3.91 7.34 -15.91
CA GLU A 133 4.81 6.43 -15.19
C GLU A 133 5.26 7.12 -13.92
N GLY A 134 4.95 6.51 -12.78
CA GLY A 134 5.52 6.91 -11.51
C GLY A 134 6.94 6.36 -11.40
N GLU A 135 7.86 7.20 -10.99
CA GLU A 135 9.22 6.80 -10.64
C GLU A 135 9.39 7.00 -9.13
N GLY A 136 9.85 5.96 -8.44
CA GLY A 136 10.06 5.99 -7.00
C GLY A 136 11.52 6.22 -6.64
N ALA A 137 11.79 6.32 -5.33
CA ALA A 137 13.15 6.53 -4.86
C ALA A 137 14.02 5.30 -5.15
N LYS A 138 15.30 5.50 -5.46
CA LYS A 138 16.21 4.40 -5.82
C LYS A 138 17.30 4.26 -4.77
N LEU A 139 17.24 3.18 -3.98
CA LEU A 139 18.30 2.82 -3.05
C LEU A 139 19.15 1.67 -3.59
N GLU A 140 20.45 1.75 -3.36
CA GLU A 140 21.41 0.67 -3.61
C GLU A 140 22.14 0.36 -2.31
N SER A 141 22.29 -0.91 -1.95
CA SER A 141 23.09 -1.33 -0.81
C SER A 141 24.54 -1.58 -1.22
N SER A 142 25.49 -1.35 -0.31
CA SER A 142 26.92 -1.65 -0.51
C SER A 142 27.18 -3.11 -0.88
N PHE A 143 26.30 -4.01 -0.45
CA PHE A 143 26.24 -5.40 -0.87
C PHE A 143 24.79 -5.91 -0.83
N GLN A 144 24.48 -6.92 -1.65
CA GLN A 144 23.21 -7.64 -1.58
C GLN A 144 23.29 -8.85 -0.66
N THR A 145 24.45 -9.48 -0.56
CA THR A 145 24.69 -10.66 0.29
C THR A 145 25.96 -10.48 1.09
N LEU A 146 25.90 -10.75 2.38
CA LEU A 146 27.04 -10.80 3.30
C LEU A 146 27.19 -12.22 3.84
N ASP A 147 28.33 -12.85 3.59
CA ASP A 147 28.72 -14.09 4.25
C ASP A 147 29.63 -13.76 5.44
N ILE A 148 29.16 -14.06 6.66
CA ILE A 148 29.91 -13.83 7.89
C ILE A 148 30.75 -15.04 8.31
N GLY A 149 30.70 -16.14 7.56
CA GLY A 149 31.44 -17.36 7.83
C GLY A 149 31.04 -18.03 9.15
N CYS A 150 32.02 -18.65 9.82
CA CYS A 150 31.84 -19.32 11.10
C CYS A 150 32.01 -18.34 12.27
N VAL A 151 30.99 -18.24 13.12
CA VAL A 151 30.97 -17.40 14.32
C VAL A 151 30.70 -18.24 15.56
N TYR A 152 31.24 -17.86 16.71
CA TYR A 152 31.08 -18.63 17.94
C TYR A 152 29.74 -18.33 18.62
N VAL A 153 29.09 -19.37 19.12
CA VAL A 153 27.87 -19.26 19.94
C VAL A 153 28.08 -18.30 21.12
N GLY A 154 27.07 -17.49 21.42
CA GLY A 154 27.10 -16.49 22.49
C GLY A 154 27.96 -15.25 22.21
N SER A 155 28.68 -15.20 21.09
CA SER A 155 29.47 -14.02 20.69
C SER A 155 28.59 -12.97 20.00
N THR A 156 28.92 -11.69 20.21
CA THR A 156 28.28 -10.57 19.51
C THR A 156 29.19 -10.08 18.39
N HIS A 157 28.64 -10.01 17.18
CA HIS A 157 29.32 -9.53 15.98
C HIS A 157 28.65 -8.27 15.44
N LEU A 158 29.46 -7.34 14.95
CA LEU A 158 29.02 -6.08 14.37
C LEU A 158 29.46 -6.00 12.91
N TYR A 159 28.51 -5.71 12.03
CA TYR A 159 28.71 -5.47 10.61
C TYR A 159 28.00 -4.16 10.21
N GLU A 160 28.27 -3.68 9.00
CA GLU A 160 27.66 -2.46 8.49
C GLU A 160 27.25 -2.67 7.03
N VAL A 161 26.04 -2.24 6.67
CA VAL A 161 25.60 -2.10 5.28
C VAL A 161 25.30 -0.64 5.01
N VAL A 162 25.80 -0.09 3.90
CA VAL A 162 25.55 1.30 3.51
C VAL A 162 24.45 1.31 2.46
N LEU A 163 23.37 2.04 2.72
CA LEU A 163 22.34 2.35 1.74
C LEU A 163 22.67 3.69 1.06
N ALA A 164 22.74 3.70 -0.27
CA ALA A 164 23.01 4.87 -1.09
C ALA A 164 21.75 5.29 -1.85
N ASN A 165 21.34 6.55 -1.75
CA ASN A 165 20.27 7.07 -2.60
C ASN A 165 20.85 7.47 -3.96
N LYS A 166 20.49 6.70 -5.00
CA LYS A 166 20.83 6.93 -6.41
C LYS A 166 19.63 7.42 -7.22
N GLY A 167 18.53 7.76 -6.55
CA GLY A 167 17.34 8.34 -7.16
C GLY A 167 17.38 9.85 -7.17
N PHE A 168 16.31 10.45 -7.71
CA PHE A 168 16.16 11.90 -7.84
C PHE A 168 15.25 12.52 -6.78
N ILE A 169 14.80 11.73 -5.81
CA ILE A 169 13.94 12.14 -4.70
C ILE A 169 14.43 11.52 -3.39
N ASP A 170 14.02 12.11 -2.27
CA ASP A 170 14.30 11.57 -0.95
C ASP A 170 13.72 10.16 -0.77
N ALA A 171 14.53 9.25 -0.27
CA ALA A 171 14.18 7.84 -0.11
C ALA A 171 13.83 7.54 1.34
N ARG A 172 12.53 7.40 1.64
CA ARG A 172 12.07 6.92 2.95
C ARG A 172 12.08 5.40 2.97
N TYR A 173 12.81 4.81 3.92
CA TYR A 173 12.97 3.36 4.02
C TYR A 173 12.54 2.81 5.38
N ARG A 174 12.19 1.53 5.40
CA ARG A 174 11.94 0.74 6.61
C ARG A 174 12.42 -0.69 6.40
N ILE A 175 13.21 -1.19 7.34
CA ILE A 175 13.73 -2.56 7.37
C ILE A 175 12.76 -3.42 8.17
N ARG A 176 12.33 -4.54 7.57
CA ARG A 176 11.54 -5.56 8.27
C ARG A 176 12.47 -6.61 8.85
N ASN A 177 12.30 -6.90 10.13
CA ASN A 177 12.97 -8.02 10.77
C ASN A 177 12.46 -9.35 10.19
N SER A 178 13.35 -10.34 10.11
CA SER A 178 12.98 -11.70 9.75
C SER A 178 12.31 -12.40 10.93
N ASN A 179 11.26 -13.18 10.66
CA ASN A 179 10.52 -13.95 11.67
C ASN A 179 11.12 -15.36 11.92
N SER A 180 12.26 -15.67 11.32
CA SER A 180 12.92 -16.95 11.54
C SER A 180 13.64 -16.99 12.91
N MET A 181 14.10 -18.19 13.29
CA MET A 181 14.89 -18.38 14.52
C MET A 181 16.15 -17.51 14.53
N PHE A 182 16.97 -17.58 13.46
CA PHE A 182 18.19 -16.78 13.36
C PHE A 182 17.92 -15.32 13.01
N GLY A 183 16.81 -15.01 12.33
CA GLY A 183 16.37 -13.65 12.03
C GLY A 183 16.18 -12.80 13.29
N SER A 184 15.66 -13.42 14.36
CA SER A 184 15.50 -12.77 15.67
C SER A 184 16.82 -12.43 16.37
N CYS A 185 17.93 -13.04 15.95
CA CYS A 185 19.28 -12.80 16.45
C CYS A 185 19.96 -11.58 15.81
N PHE A 186 19.32 -10.95 14.81
CA PHE A 186 19.82 -9.75 14.15
C PHE A 186 19.10 -8.49 14.61
N GLN A 187 19.86 -7.43 14.83
CA GLN A 187 19.36 -6.08 15.04
C GLN A 187 19.99 -5.15 14.01
N LEU A 188 19.16 -4.48 13.21
CA LEU A 188 19.58 -3.49 12.22
C LEU A 188 19.16 -2.09 12.67
N ASP A 189 20.12 -1.19 12.85
CA ASP A 189 19.89 0.17 13.32
C ASP A 189 20.64 1.21 12.47
N PRO A 190 19.98 2.29 12.00
CA PRO A 190 18.56 2.60 12.14
C PRO A 190 17.66 1.71 11.26
N SER A 191 16.61 1.12 11.85
CA SER A 191 15.65 0.26 11.13
C SER A 191 14.68 1.04 10.21
N ALA A 192 14.62 2.36 10.32
CA ALA A 192 13.86 3.21 9.41
C ALA A 192 14.48 4.60 9.35
N GLY A 193 14.29 5.30 8.23
CA GLY A 193 14.88 6.62 8.04
C GLY A 193 14.51 7.24 6.71
N THR A 194 15.08 8.39 6.42
CA THR A 194 14.98 9.06 5.11
C THR A 194 16.39 9.42 4.64
N ILE A 195 16.74 9.02 3.41
CA ILE A 195 18.02 9.30 2.79
C ILE A 195 17.80 10.34 1.69
N SER A 196 18.36 11.54 1.87
CA SER A 196 18.28 12.59 0.85
C SER A 196 19.00 12.20 -0.44
N ILE A 197 18.68 12.91 -1.52
CA ILE A 197 19.34 12.76 -2.83
C ILE A 197 20.86 12.82 -2.68
N ASP A 198 21.57 11.94 -3.39
CA ASP A 198 23.05 11.82 -3.40
C ASP A 198 23.70 11.57 -2.04
N ASN A 199 22.91 11.13 -1.04
CA ASN A 199 23.39 10.85 0.30
C ASN A 199 23.36 9.34 0.62
N TYR A 200 23.92 8.99 1.78
CA TYR A 200 24.14 7.62 2.23
C TYR A 200 23.69 7.47 3.68
N GLN A 201 23.26 6.26 4.04
CA GLN A 201 22.95 5.88 5.41
C GLN A 201 23.65 4.56 5.74
N ALA A 202 24.50 4.58 6.76
CA ALA A 202 25.06 3.37 7.34
C ALA A 202 24.02 2.71 8.26
N ILE A 203 23.82 1.41 8.10
CA ILE A 203 22.97 0.57 8.94
C ILE A 203 23.89 -0.41 9.69
N GLN A 204 23.96 -0.26 11.01
CA GLN A 204 24.69 -1.16 11.87
C GLN A 204 23.90 -2.46 12.04
N ILE A 205 24.55 -3.59 11.75
CA ILE A 205 24.02 -4.93 11.91
C ILE A 205 24.69 -5.54 13.13
N THR A 206 23.91 -5.83 14.17
CA THR A 206 24.35 -6.57 15.36
C THR A 206 23.81 -7.98 15.27
N PHE A 207 24.69 -8.97 15.35
CA PHE A 207 24.32 -10.39 15.37
C PHE A 207 24.79 -11.03 16.69
N HIS A 208 23.87 -11.72 17.37
CA HIS A 208 24.16 -12.51 18.56
C HIS A 208 23.20 -13.70 18.64
N SER A 209 23.75 -14.93 18.67
CA SER A 209 22.94 -16.15 18.70
C SER A 209 23.47 -17.16 19.72
N GLU A 210 22.53 -17.74 20.47
CA GLU A 210 22.74 -18.88 21.38
C GLU A 210 22.43 -20.22 20.69
N GLN A 211 22.05 -20.20 19.41
CA GLN A 211 21.67 -21.37 18.63
C GLN A 211 22.82 -21.78 17.70
N LEU A 212 23.17 -23.06 17.68
CA LEU A 212 24.13 -23.62 16.73
C LEU A 212 23.46 -23.91 15.38
N GLY A 213 24.21 -23.78 14.29
CA GLY A 213 23.75 -24.18 12.95
C GLY A 213 24.06 -23.19 11.85
N GLN A 214 23.77 -23.59 10.62
CA GLN A 214 23.86 -22.72 9.44
C GLN A 214 22.58 -21.90 9.31
N PHE A 215 22.72 -20.68 8.82
CA PHE A 215 21.59 -19.80 8.56
C PHE A 215 21.77 -19.01 7.27
N HIS A 216 20.63 -18.59 6.72
CA HIS A 216 20.54 -17.68 5.60
C HIS A 216 19.29 -16.81 5.81
N GLU A 217 19.51 -15.55 6.11
CA GLU A 217 18.46 -14.59 6.45
C GLU A 217 18.37 -13.49 5.40
N VAL A 218 17.16 -13.15 4.97
CA VAL A 218 16.91 -12.08 4.01
C VAL A 218 16.09 -11.00 4.67
N PHE A 219 16.63 -9.78 4.71
CA PHE A 219 15.98 -8.60 5.24
C PHE A 219 15.40 -7.76 4.10
N ASN A 220 14.12 -7.39 4.24
CA ASN A 220 13.42 -6.54 3.28
C ASN A 220 13.57 -5.08 3.69
N VAL A 221 14.23 -4.30 2.84
CA VAL A 221 14.27 -2.84 2.92
C VAL A 221 13.12 -2.30 2.08
N GLU A 222 11.99 -2.03 2.73
CA GLU A 222 10.84 -1.37 2.13
C GLU A 222 11.19 0.09 1.81
N ILE A 223 10.91 0.54 0.59
CA ILE A 223 11.12 1.93 0.17
C ILE A 223 9.76 2.50 -0.19
N GLU A 224 9.40 3.65 0.38
CA GLU A 224 8.10 4.27 0.13
C GLU A 224 7.91 4.60 -1.36
N GLY A 225 6.73 4.24 -1.88
CA GLY A 225 6.43 4.38 -3.29
C GLY A 225 7.01 3.27 -4.18
N ASN A 226 7.85 2.37 -3.68
CA ASN A 226 8.34 1.24 -4.48
C ASN A 226 7.55 -0.03 -4.17
N PRO A 227 7.03 -0.73 -5.20
CA PRO A 227 6.30 -1.99 -4.99
C PRO A 227 7.23 -3.14 -4.61
N ASN A 228 8.50 -3.09 -5.02
CA ASN A 228 9.49 -4.13 -4.75
C ASN A 228 10.51 -3.64 -3.71
N PRO A 229 10.74 -4.37 -2.60
CA PRO A 229 11.74 -4.00 -1.62
C PRO A 229 13.16 -4.29 -2.12
N LEU A 230 14.14 -3.58 -1.57
CA LEU A 230 15.55 -3.92 -1.71
C LEU A 230 15.89 -5.06 -0.73
N LEU A 231 16.57 -6.10 -1.21
CA LEU A 231 16.90 -7.29 -0.42
C LEU A 231 18.35 -7.25 0.06
N VAL A 232 18.54 -7.49 1.36
CA VAL A 232 19.87 -7.69 1.97
C VAL A 232 19.89 -9.06 2.64
N ALA A 233 20.73 -9.96 2.14
CA ALA A 233 20.89 -11.32 2.63
C ALA A 233 22.14 -11.44 3.51
N ILE A 234 22.05 -12.21 4.59
CA ILE A 234 23.18 -12.52 5.47
C ILE A 234 23.21 -14.04 5.68
N SER A 235 24.35 -14.65 5.43
CA SER A 235 24.58 -16.08 5.64
C SER A 235 25.76 -16.34 6.55
N GLY A 236 25.74 -17.48 7.23
CA GLY A 236 26.85 -17.90 8.08
C GLY A 236 26.54 -19.18 8.83
N GLN A 237 27.44 -19.53 9.76
CA GLN A 237 27.30 -20.70 10.61
C GLN A 237 27.70 -20.37 12.05
N VAL A 238 26.82 -20.67 13.00
CA VAL A 238 27.13 -20.59 14.43
C VAL A 238 27.71 -21.92 14.88
N ILE A 239 28.94 -21.87 15.40
CA ILE A 239 29.71 -23.02 15.88
C ILE A 239 29.97 -22.95 17.38
N GLY A 240 30.04 -24.11 18.02
CA GLY A 240 30.42 -24.23 19.42
C GLY A 240 31.94 -24.39 19.60
N PRO A 241 32.45 -24.29 20.83
CA PRO A 241 33.81 -24.69 21.12
C PRO A 241 34.03 -26.17 20.77
N THR A 242 35.18 -26.47 20.19
CA THR A 242 35.59 -27.86 19.91
C THR A 242 36.53 -28.32 21.02
N PHE A 243 36.16 -29.38 21.72
CA PHE A 243 37.01 -30.00 22.75
C PHE A 243 37.72 -31.22 22.17
N TYR A 244 38.98 -31.39 22.55
CA TYR A 244 39.72 -32.63 22.30
C TYR A 244 40.32 -33.11 23.62
N PHE A 245 40.35 -34.42 23.81
CA PHE A 245 41.16 -35.03 24.85
C PHE A 245 42.57 -35.21 24.33
N ASP A 246 43.57 -34.87 25.14
CA ASP A 246 44.97 -35.21 24.88
C ASP A 246 45.20 -36.73 25.01
N GLN A 247 44.40 -37.42 25.82
CA GLN A 247 44.41 -38.87 25.99
C GLN A 247 43.02 -39.48 25.76
N ALA A 248 42.92 -40.45 24.84
CA ALA A 248 41.68 -41.19 24.60
C ALA A 248 41.34 -42.21 25.71
N GLN A 249 42.31 -42.57 26.56
CA GLN A 249 42.14 -43.59 27.61
C GLN A 249 42.98 -43.22 28.84
N LEU A 250 42.39 -43.36 30.02
CA LEU A 250 43.09 -43.20 31.30
C LEU A 250 43.35 -44.59 31.91
N LYS A 251 44.62 -44.89 32.20
CA LYS A 251 45.01 -46.14 32.90
C LYS A 251 45.20 -45.85 34.39
N PHE A 252 44.31 -46.41 35.22
CA PHE A 252 44.29 -46.19 36.68
C PHE A 252 45.22 -47.13 37.49
N GLY A 253 45.97 -48.02 36.83
CA GLY A 253 46.85 -48.98 37.52
C GLY A 253 46.10 -50.13 38.19
N LEU A 254 46.79 -50.88 39.05
CA LEU A 254 46.21 -51.94 39.89
C LEU A 254 45.69 -51.30 41.18
N ILE A 255 44.42 -51.53 41.48
CA ILE A 255 43.72 -51.07 42.70
C ILE A 255 43.80 -52.18 43.74
#